data_AF-A0A157Z5N0-F1
#
_entry.id   AF-A0A157Z5N0-F1
#
_cell.length_a   1.000
_cell.length_b   1.000
_cell.length_c   1.000
_cell.angle_alpha   90.00
_cell.angle_beta   90.00
_cell.angle_gamma   90.00
#
_symmetry.space_group_name_H-M   'P 1'
#
loop_
_entity.id
_entity.type
_entity.pdbx_description
1 polymer ?
#
loop_
_entity_poly.entity_id
_entity_poly.type
_entity_poly.pdbx_seq_one_letter_code
_entity_poly.pdbx_strand_id
1 'polypeptide(L)'
;MPKAIANPTDSRLLERCREHLVKAAAGHGLKLRQNYNREAPRLALQIGRYAHVKQYKRMRKALRKLRSRVGRVMRDVERQVDRASDSGRVALRELLARTKRIVSQKPKDKNKLYALHAPEVECLVKGKIRIPYEFGVKVSITTTHKEGLVIGARSMPGNPYWAHAG
;
A
#
# COMPACT_ATOMS: atom_id res chain seq x y z
N MET A 1 -6.56 8.35 15.07
CA MET A 1 -6.15 8.98 13.78
C MET A 1 -6.61 8.09 12.63
N PRO A 2 -7.23 8.62 11.56
CA PRO A 2 -7.63 7.80 10.42
C PRO A 2 -6.39 7.18 9.78
N LYS A 3 -6.39 5.85 9.62
CA LYS A 3 -5.35 5.13 8.87
C LYS A 3 -5.30 5.72 7.46
N ALA A 4 -4.09 6.00 6.96
CA ALA A 4 -3.92 6.56 5.62
C ALA A 4 -4.12 5.47 4.57
N ILE A 5 -5.38 5.19 4.23
CA ILE A 5 -5.77 4.08 3.37
C ILE A 5 -5.96 4.58 1.92
N ALA A 6 -5.40 3.85 0.97
CA ALA A 6 -5.33 4.22 -0.44
C ALA A 6 -6.21 3.31 -1.30
N ASN A 7 -6.77 3.86 -2.39
CA ASN A 7 -7.65 3.10 -3.29
C ASN A 7 -6.84 2.08 -4.11
N PRO A 8 -7.39 0.95 -4.60
CA PRO A 8 -6.62 -0.18 -5.14
C PRO A 8 -5.92 0.07 -6.50
N THR A 9 -5.84 1.33 -6.93
CA THR A 9 -5.08 1.79 -8.10
C THR A 9 -4.36 3.12 -7.80
N ASP A 10 -3.98 3.36 -6.54
CA ASP A 10 -3.45 4.66 -6.14
C ASP A 10 -1.99 4.83 -6.55
N SER A 11 -1.74 5.78 -7.44
CA SER A 11 -0.42 6.34 -7.64
C SER A 11 0.19 6.83 -6.32
N ARG A 12 -0.66 7.23 -5.36
CA ARG A 12 -0.27 7.59 -4.00
C ARG A 12 0.33 6.42 -3.21
N LEU A 13 -0.22 5.21 -3.34
CA LEU A 13 0.31 4.02 -2.67
C LEU A 13 1.67 3.61 -3.23
N LEU A 14 1.84 3.69 -4.56
CA LEU A 14 3.12 3.49 -5.22
C LEU A 14 4.17 4.51 -4.77
N GLU A 15 3.78 5.78 -4.65
CA GLU A 15 4.68 6.82 -4.13
C GLU A 15 5.06 6.58 -2.67
N ARG A 16 4.10 6.18 -1.82
CA ARG A 16 4.39 5.78 -0.44
C ARG A 16 5.40 4.64 -0.37
N CYS A 17 5.29 3.62 -1.23
CA CYS A 17 6.28 2.54 -1.29
C CYS A 17 7.68 3.08 -1.54
N ARG A 18 7.83 3.98 -2.53
CA ARG A 18 9.11 4.62 -2.84
C ARG A 18 9.64 5.44 -1.66
N GLU A 19 8.81 6.26 -1.03
CA GLU A 19 9.18 7.06 0.14
C GLU A 19 9.73 6.18 1.27
N HIS A 20 9.02 5.10 1.60
CA HIS A 20 9.45 4.17 2.65
C HIS A 20 10.73 3.43 2.29
N LEU A 21 10.90 2.98 1.03
CA LEU A 21 12.15 2.37 0.57
C LEU A 21 13.33 3.33 0.68
N VAL A 22 13.15 4.60 0.31
CA VAL A 22 14.21 5.61 0.40
C VAL A 22 14.56 5.93 1.85
N LYS A 23 13.56 6.04 2.73
CA LYS A 23 13.77 6.26 4.17
C LYS A 23 14.49 5.07 4.81
N ALA A 24 14.07 3.84 4.50
CA ALA A 24 14.69 2.63 5.03
C ALA A 24 16.14 2.50 4.52
N ALA A 25 16.39 2.77 3.24
CA ALA A 25 17.74 2.79 2.67
C ALA A 25 18.64 3.79 3.41
N ALA A 26 18.17 5.02 3.64
CA ALA A 26 18.91 6.03 4.38
C ALA A 26 19.18 5.61 5.83
N GLY A 27 18.19 5.03 6.52
CA GLY A 27 18.33 4.54 7.90
C GLY A 27 19.34 3.40 8.06
N HIS A 28 19.59 2.64 6.99
CA HIS A 28 20.58 1.57 6.96
C HIS A 28 21.88 1.96 6.22
N GLY A 29 22.08 3.23 5.89
CA GLY A 29 23.30 3.70 5.20
C GLY A 29 23.45 3.21 3.75
N LEU A 30 22.37 2.71 3.13
CA LEU A 30 22.38 2.18 1.77
C LEU A 30 22.34 3.34 0.76
N LYS A 31 23.35 3.40 -0.12
CA LYS A 31 23.42 4.43 -1.16
C LYS A 31 22.62 3.99 -2.39
N LEU A 32 21.49 4.66 -2.63
CA LEU A 32 20.66 4.42 -3.81
C LEU A 32 21.23 5.13 -5.05
N ARG A 33 21.25 4.42 -6.18
CA ARG A 33 21.64 4.98 -7.49
C ARG A 33 20.70 6.11 -7.90
N GLN A 34 19.40 5.95 -7.69
CA GLN A 34 18.39 6.98 -7.90
C GLN A 34 17.23 6.80 -6.91
N ASN A 35 16.75 7.90 -6.31
CA ASN A 35 15.64 7.88 -5.35
C ASN A 35 14.31 8.39 -5.94
N TYR A 36 14.34 9.12 -7.07
CA TYR A 36 13.20 9.76 -7.72
C TYR A 36 12.38 10.73 -6.84
N ASN A 37 12.95 11.30 -5.77
CA ASN A 37 12.26 12.20 -4.82
C ASN A 37 11.56 13.39 -5.50
N ARG A 38 12.12 13.93 -6.59
CA ARG A 38 11.55 15.07 -7.31
C ARG A 38 10.45 14.68 -8.30
N GLU A 39 10.63 13.54 -8.96
CA GLU A 39 9.82 13.21 -10.12
C GLU A 39 8.63 12.30 -9.81
N ALA A 40 8.74 11.43 -8.80
CA ALA A 40 7.72 10.45 -8.47
C ALA A 40 6.47 11.06 -7.79
N PRO A 41 6.60 12.02 -6.83
CA PRO A 41 5.45 12.76 -6.31
C PRO A 41 4.69 13.54 -7.40
N ARG A 42 5.42 14.17 -8.32
CA ARG A 42 4.83 14.90 -9.46
C ARG A 42 4.03 13.98 -10.38
N LEU A 43 4.58 12.80 -10.69
CA LEU A 43 3.85 11.78 -11.45
C LEU A 43 2.60 11.33 -10.70
N ALA A 44 2.69 11.10 -9.39
CA ALA A 44 1.56 10.64 -8.60
C ALA A 44 0.39 11.64 -8.64
N LEU A 45 0.70 12.93 -8.52
CA LEU A 45 -0.27 14.02 -8.66
C LEU A 45 -0.86 14.11 -10.07
N GLN A 46 -0.01 14.03 -11.11
CA GLN A 46 -0.46 14.06 -12.51
C GLN A 46 -1.42 12.92 -12.84
N ILE A 47 -1.18 11.72 -12.30
CA ILE A 47 -2.08 10.57 -12.47
C ILE A 47 -3.48 10.89 -11.94
N GLY A 48 -3.58 11.51 -10.75
CA GLY A 48 -4.85 11.95 -10.18
C GLY A 48 -5.56 13.00 -11.06
N ARG A 49 -4.81 13.98 -11.58
CA ARG A 49 -5.35 14.99 -12.51
C ARG A 49 -5.89 14.36 -13.78
N TYR A 50 -5.14 13.45 -14.41
CA TYR A 50 -5.61 12.75 -15.60
C TYR A 50 -6.85 11.89 -15.35
N ALA A 51 -6.94 11.26 -14.17
CA ALA A 51 -8.14 10.51 -13.78
C ALA A 51 -9.36 11.43 -13.65
N HIS A 52 -9.20 12.59 -13.01
CA HIS A 52 -10.27 13.58 -12.82
C HIS A 52 -10.86 14.04 -14.16
N VAL A 53 -10.00 14.37 -15.13
CA VAL A 53 -10.43 14.79 -16.47
C VAL A 53 -10.64 13.63 -17.45
N LYS A 54 -10.75 12.38 -16.96
CA LYS A 54 -11.01 11.16 -17.73
C LYS A 54 -10.00 10.85 -18.85
N GLN A 55 -8.77 11.38 -18.77
CA GLN A 55 -7.67 11.14 -19.71
C GLN A 55 -6.95 9.80 -19.44
N TYR A 56 -7.67 8.68 -19.53
CA TYR A 56 -7.18 7.38 -19.10
C TYR A 56 -5.95 6.86 -19.86
N LYS A 57 -5.80 7.18 -21.15
CA LYS A 57 -4.59 6.81 -21.93
C LYS A 57 -3.33 7.44 -21.33
N ARG A 58 -3.37 8.75 -21.02
CA ARG A 58 -2.26 9.48 -20.37
C ARG A 58 -2.04 9.01 -18.94
N MET A 59 -3.11 8.83 -18.19
CA MET A 59 -3.08 8.27 -16.84
C MET A 59 -2.34 6.93 -16.79
N ARG A 60 -2.71 5.96 -17.65
CA ARG A 60 -2.06 4.63 -17.70
C ARG A 60 -0.57 4.72 -18.07
N LYS A 61 -0.17 5.65 -18.94
CA LYS A 61 1.25 5.88 -19.29
C LYS A 61 2.03 6.40 -18.08
N ALA A 62 1.50 7.42 -17.39
CA ALA A 62 2.11 7.96 -16.19
C ALA A 62 2.19 6.92 -15.06
N LEU A 63 1.15 6.12 -14.85
CA LEU A 63 1.12 5.03 -13.88
C LEU A 63 2.18 3.96 -14.16
N ARG A 64 2.34 3.55 -15.42
CA ARG A 64 3.42 2.63 -15.83
C ARG A 64 4.79 3.22 -15.51
N LYS A 65 5.01 4.50 -15.82
CA LYS A 65 6.28 5.20 -15.50
C LYS A 65 6.55 5.23 -14.00
N LEU A 66 5.54 5.51 -13.18
CA LEU A 66 5.65 5.50 -11.72
C LEU A 66 6.00 4.09 -11.20
N ARG A 67 5.27 3.05 -11.64
CA ARG A 67 5.60 1.65 -11.28
C ARG A 67 7.03 1.28 -11.62
N SER A 68 7.50 1.62 -12.82
CA SER A 68 8.89 1.34 -13.22
C SER A 68 9.92 2.04 -12.34
N ARG A 69 9.66 3.29 -11.90
CA ARG A 69 10.55 4.02 -10.98
C ARG A 69 10.58 3.38 -9.60
N VAL A 70 9.42 3.07 -9.02
CA VAL A 70 9.31 2.36 -7.73
C VAL A 70 10.04 1.02 -7.81
N GLY A 71 9.81 0.24 -8.87
CA GLY A 71 10.47 -1.04 -9.08
C GLY A 71 11.97 -0.95 -9.33
N ARG A 72 12.50 0.21 -9.77
CA ARG A 72 13.95 0.45 -9.82
C ARG A 72 14.53 0.67 -8.43
N VAL A 73 13.90 1.51 -7.60
CA VAL A 73 14.31 1.73 -6.21
C VAL A 73 14.25 0.43 -5.41
N MET A 74 13.16 -0.33 -5.56
CA MET A 74 12.98 -1.62 -4.90
C MET A 74 14.13 -2.59 -5.22
N ARG A 75 14.49 -2.76 -6.50
CA ARG A 75 15.59 -3.65 -6.90
C ARG A 75 16.96 -3.17 -6.44
N ASP A 76 17.15 -1.85 -6.32
CA ASP A 76 18.40 -1.29 -5.81
C ASP A 76 18.56 -1.58 -4.32
N VAL A 77 17.49 -1.39 -3.54
CA VAL A 77 17.45 -1.79 -2.12
C VAL A 77 17.65 -3.29 -1.98
N GLU A 78 16.94 -4.11 -2.78
CA GLU A 78 17.02 -5.58 -2.77
C GLU A 78 18.46 -6.09 -2.96
N ARG A 79 19.23 -5.47 -3.88
CA ARG A 79 20.64 -5.81 -4.11
C ARG A 79 21.59 -5.43 -2.97
N GLN A 80 21.15 -4.53 -2.09
CA GLN A 80 21.97 -4.00 -1.00
C GLN A 80 21.51 -4.51 0.38
N VAL A 81 20.48 -5.37 0.44
CA VAL A 81 19.93 -5.88 1.71
C VAL A 81 21.01 -6.50 2.59
N ASP A 82 21.93 -7.28 2.01
CA ASP A 82 22.96 -7.98 2.79
C ASP A 82 24.02 -7.05 3.40
N ARG A 83 24.01 -5.76 3.04
CA ARG A 83 24.87 -4.73 3.67
C ARG A 83 24.28 -4.15 4.95
N ALA A 84 23.01 -4.42 5.25
CA ALA A 84 22.35 -3.96 6.48
C ALA A 84 22.67 -4.89 7.67
N SER A 85 22.50 -4.38 8.89
CA SER A 85 22.55 -5.19 10.13
C SER A 85 21.51 -6.32 10.10
N ASP A 86 21.72 -7.39 10.87
CA ASP A 86 20.81 -8.55 10.87
C ASP A 86 19.36 -8.17 11.22
N SER A 87 19.17 -7.31 12.22
CA SER A 87 17.86 -6.77 12.58
C SER A 87 17.25 -5.90 11.46
N GLY A 88 18.07 -5.09 10.79
CA GLY A 88 17.66 -4.26 9.65
C GLY A 88 17.27 -5.08 8.41
N ARG A 89 17.93 -6.22 8.18
CA ARG A 89 17.65 -7.13 7.07
C ARG A 89 16.23 -7.69 7.11
N VAL A 90 15.75 -8.06 8.30
CA VAL A 90 14.37 -8.58 8.46
C VAL A 90 13.35 -7.50 8.06
N ALA A 91 13.47 -6.31 8.64
CA ALA A 91 12.57 -5.19 8.35
C ALA A 91 12.60 -4.77 6.87
N LEU A 92 13.79 -4.73 6.26
CA LEU A 92 13.97 -4.43 4.84
C LEU A 92 13.32 -5.49 3.94
N ARG A 93 13.50 -6.79 4.25
CA ARG A 93 12.89 -7.88 3.49
C ARG A 93 11.37 -7.84 3.57
N GLU A 94 10.79 -7.55 4.73
CA GLU A 94 9.35 -7.35 4.86
C GLU A 94 8.85 -6.19 4.02
N LEU A 95 9.54 -5.04 4.07
CA LEU A 95 9.18 -3.86 3.29
C LEU A 95 9.28 -4.13 1.77
N LEU A 96 10.32 -4.84 1.34
CA LEU A 96 10.50 -5.26 -0.04
C LEU A 96 9.39 -6.23 -0.49
N ALA A 97 9.03 -7.21 0.35
CA ALA A 97 7.94 -8.14 0.05
C ALA A 97 6.60 -7.43 -0.13
N ARG A 98 6.25 -6.50 0.78
CA ARG A 98 5.04 -5.68 0.67
C ARG A 98 5.06 -4.80 -0.58
N THR A 99 6.19 -4.17 -0.86
CA THR A 99 6.35 -3.31 -2.03
C THR A 99 6.23 -4.11 -3.33
N LYS A 100 6.83 -5.30 -3.40
CA LYS A 100 6.74 -6.21 -4.55
C LYS A 100 5.29 -6.58 -4.84
N ARG A 101 4.51 -6.91 -3.80
CA ARG A 101 3.07 -7.20 -3.90
C ARG A 101 2.26 -5.99 -4.40
N ILE A 102 2.56 -4.78 -3.93
CA ILE A 102 1.88 -3.55 -4.40
C ILE A 102 2.22 -3.24 -5.86
N VAL A 103 3.49 -3.41 -6.26
CA VAL A 103 3.93 -3.14 -7.64
C VAL A 103 3.33 -4.15 -8.63
N SER A 104 3.21 -5.43 -8.24
CA SER A 104 2.66 -6.49 -9.08
C SER A 104 1.13 -6.50 -9.13
N GLN A 105 0.45 -5.91 -8.15
CA GLN A 105 -1.01 -5.90 -8.08
C GLN A 105 -1.68 -5.24 -9.29
N LYS A 106 -2.65 -5.97 -9.86
CA LYS A 106 -3.53 -5.54 -10.95
C LYS A 106 -4.90 -5.10 -10.42
N PRO A 107 -5.68 -4.31 -11.18
CA PRO A 107 -7.01 -3.83 -10.77
C PRO A 107 -8.03 -4.92 -10.39
N LYS A 108 -7.88 -6.16 -10.86
CA LYS A 108 -8.82 -7.27 -10.57
C LYS A 108 -8.27 -8.33 -9.61
N ASP A 109 -7.08 -8.14 -9.05
CA ASP A 109 -6.48 -9.14 -8.15
C ASP A 109 -7.27 -9.27 -6.84
N LYS A 110 -7.38 -10.51 -6.34
CA LYS A 110 -7.94 -10.82 -5.03
C LYS A 110 -6.91 -10.46 -3.93
N ASN A 111 -7.39 -10.14 -2.73
CA ASN A 111 -6.58 -9.80 -1.55
C ASN A 111 -5.55 -8.68 -1.81
N LYS A 112 -6.05 -7.47 -2.02
CA LYS A 112 -5.20 -6.32 -2.31
C LYS A 112 -4.63 -5.67 -1.06
N LEU A 113 -3.44 -5.08 -1.21
CA LEU A 113 -2.88 -4.23 -0.15
C LEU A 113 -3.37 -2.80 -0.37
N TYR A 114 -4.09 -2.27 0.61
CA TYR A 114 -4.63 -0.91 0.58
C TYR A 114 -3.78 0.09 1.39
N ALA A 115 -2.89 -0.42 2.24
CA ALA A 115 -1.91 0.35 2.98
C ALA A 115 -0.58 -0.41 3.08
N LEU A 116 0.54 0.30 2.91
CA LEU A 116 1.88 -0.29 3.03
C LEU A 116 2.21 -0.70 4.48
N HIS A 117 1.80 0.13 5.44
CA HIS A 117 2.11 -0.03 6.87
C HIS A 117 1.12 -0.94 7.61
N ALA A 118 -0.08 -1.15 7.06
CA ALA A 118 -1.15 -1.93 7.67
C ALA A 118 -1.66 -2.98 6.66
N PRO A 119 -0.88 -4.05 6.40
CA PRO A 119 -1.20 -5.06 5.40
C PRO A 119 -2.48 -5.85 5.70
N GLU A 120 -2.94 -5.83 6.95
CA GLU A 120 -4.19 -6.40 7.42
C GLU A 120 -5.43 -5.61 6.98
N VAL A 121 -5.29 -4.34 6.58
CA VAL A 121 -6.42 -3.48 6.19
C VAL A 121 -7.02 -3.95 4.88
N GLU A 122 -8.33 -4.23 4.92
CA GLU A 122 -9.12 -4.73 3.80
C GLU A 122 -10.14 -3.68 3.35
N CYS A 123 -10.62 -3.81 2.11
CA CYS A 123 -11.75 -3.03 1.61
C CYS A 123 -13.04 -3.75 2.02
N LEU A 124 -13.78 -3.19 2.97
CA LEU A 124 -14.98 -3.80 3.53
C LEU A 124 -16.18 -3.56 2.60
N VAL A 125 -16.37 -2.33 2.10
CA VAL A 125 -17.51 -1.94 1.26
C VAL A 125 -17.10 -0.91 0.21
N LYS A 126 -17.68 -0.96 -1.00
CA LYS A 126 -17.66 0.15 -1.95
C LYS A 126 -18.80 1.11 -1.58
N GLY A 127 -18.48 2.21 -0.91
CA GLY A 127 -19.46 3.12 -0.33
C GLY A 127 -20.14 4.09 -1.34
N LYS A 128 -21.02 4.93 -0.80
CA LYS A 128 -21.89 5.89 -1.52
C LYS A 128 -21.09 7.05 -2.14
N ILE A 129 -21.72 7.82 -3.02
CA ILE A 129 -21.17 8.89 -3.89
C ILE A 129 -20.11 9.80 -3.23
N ARG A 130 -20.19 10.06 -1.91
CA ARG A 130 -19.24 10.90 -1.14
C ARG A 130 -18.08 10.15 -0.47
N ILE A 131 -18.22 8.85 -0.18
CA ILE A 131 -17.17 8.00 0.43
C ILE A 131 -17.18 6.68 -0.35
N PRO A 132 -16.45 6.59 -1.47
CA PRO A 132 -16.60 5.47 -2.41
C PRO A 132 -16.05 4.14 -1.88
N TYR A 133 -15.32 4.13 -0.76
CA TYR A 133 -14.72 2.93 -0.17
C TYR A 133 -14.57 3.06 1.34
N GLU A 134 -15.00 2.03 2.06
CA GLU A 134 -14.71 1.84 3.49
C GLU A 134 -13.65 0.78 3.67
N PHE A 135 -12.63 1.11 4.44
CA PHE A 135 -11.48 0.24 4.65
C PHE A 135 -11.26 -0.03 6.14
N GLY A 136 -11.03 -1.29 6.49
CA GLY A 136 -10.88 -1.71 7.89
C GLY A 136 -10.52 -3.19 8.00
N VAL A 137 -10.43 -3.65 9.24
CA VAL A 137 -10.31 -5.08 9.58
C VAL A 137 -11.50 -5.42 10.43
N LYS A 138 -12.22 -6.50 10.10
CA LYS A 138 -13.32 -6.97 10.94
C LYS A 138 -12.73 -7.44 12.27
N VAL A 139 -13.31 -6.99 13.37
CA VAL A 139 -12.96 -7.46 14.71
C VAL A 139 -14.19 -8.09 15.33
N SER A 140 -14.01 -9.25 15.96
CA SER A 140 -14.99 -9.82 16.87
C SER A 140 -14.64 -9.37 18.28
N ILE A 141 -15.62 -8.83 18.99
CA ILE A 141 -15.50 -8.36 20.36
C ILE A 141 -16.51 -9.15 21.18
N THR A 142 -16.04 -9.85 22.21
CA THR A 142 -16.90 -10.58 23.14
C THR A 142 -17.03 -9.78 24.43
N THR A 143 -18.27 -9.42 24.78
CA THR A 143 -18.60 -8.66 25.98
C THR A 143 -19.41 -9.49 26.97
N THR A 144 -19.25 -9.22 28.26
CA THR A 144 -20.13 -9.76 29.31
C THR A 144 -21.57 -9.24 29.15
N HIS A 145 -22.56 -10.09 29.36
CA HIS A 145 -23.98 -9.80 29.17
C HIS A 145 -24.53 -8.62 29.99
N LYS A 146 -23.94 -8.30 31.16
CA LYS A 146 -24.51 -7.31 32.09
C LYS A 146 -23.76 -5.98 32.18
N GLU A 147 -22.45 -5.95 31.91
CA GLU A 147 -21.61 -4.77 32.18
C GLU A 147 -20.81 -4.26 30.98
N GLY A 148 -20.94 -4.89 29.80
CA GLY A 148 -20.24 -4.45 28.60
C GLY A 148 -18.71 -4.57 28.67
N LEU A 149 -18.17 -5.26 29.68
CA LEU A 149 -16.74 -5.52 29.83
C LEU A 149 -16.25 -6.38 28.66
N VAL A 150 -15.24 -5.89 27.92
CA VAL A 150 -14.62 -6.59 26.80
C VAL A 150 -13.67 -7.66 27.36
N ILE A 151 -14.04 -8.94 27.22
CA ILE A 151 -13.23 -10.08 27.70
C ILE A 151 -12.29 -10.59 26.61
N GLY A 152 -12.59 -10.30 25.34
CA GLY A 152 -11.77 -10.73 24.23
C GLY A 152 -12.02 -9.92 22.97
N ALA A 153 -10.95 -9.63 22.24
CA ALA A 153 -11.02 -9.06 20.91
C ALA A 153 -10.14 -9.88 19.97
N ARG A 154 -10.70 -10.30 18.84
CA ARG A 154 -9.98 -11.04 17.80
C ARG A 154 -10.16 -10.35 16.46
N SER A 155 -9.06 -10.08 15.77
CA SER A 155 -9.10 -9.66 14.37
C SER A 155 -9.48 -10.85 13.48
N MET A 156 -10.40 -10.61 12.56
CA MET A 156 -10.85 -11.54 11.53
C MET A 156 -10.44 -10.97 10.17
N PRO A 157 -9.17 -11.19 9.75
CA PRO A 157 -8.76 -10.85 8.39
C PRO A 157 -9.46 -11.77 7.38
N GLY A 158 -10.10 -11.20 6.36
CA GLY A 158 -10.77 -11.92 5.27
C GLY A 158 -11.63 -10.97 4.43
N ASN A 159 -11.20 -10.71 3.19
CA ASN A 159 -11.79 -9.73 2.26
C ASN A 159 -13.23 -10.09 1.83
N PRO A 160 -14.28 -9.49 2.42
CA PRO A 160 -15.67 -9.90 2.22
C PRO A 160 -16.29 -9.33 0.93
N TYR A 161 -15.68 -8.30 0.34
CA TYR A 161 -16.17 -7.63 -0.86
C TYR A 161 -16.31 -8.56 -2.08
N TRP A 162 -15.54 -9.64 -2.13
CA TRP A 162 -15.50 -10.55 -3.28
C TRP A 162 -16.37 -11.82 -3.12
N ALA A 163 -17.14 -11.94 -2.03
CA ALA A 163 -18.06 -13.06 -1.80
C ALA A 163 -19.41 -12.93 -2.56
N HIS A 164 -19.67 -11.80 -3.23
CA HIS A 164 -20.84 -11.60 -4.08
C HIS A 164 -20.45 -11.56 -5.56
N ALA A 165 -20.14 -12.73 -6.10
CA ALA A 165 -20.13 -13.03 -7.54
C ALA A 165 -20.43 -14.52 -7.71
N GLY A 166 -21.66 -14.89 -7.35
CA GLY A 166 -22.29 -16.19 -7.60
C GLY A 166 -23.69 -15.93 -8.09
#